data_AF-E7GCK4-F1
#
_entry.id   AF-E7GCK4-F1
#
_cell.length_a   1.000
_cell.length_b   1.000
_cell.length_c   1.000
_cell.angle_alpha   90.00
_cell.angle_beta   90.00
_cell.angle_gamma   90.00
#
_symmetry.space_group_name_H-M   'P 1'
#
loop_
_entity.id
_entity.type
_entity.pdbx_description
1 polymer ?
#
loop_
_entity_poly.entity_id
_entity_poly.type
_entity_poly.pdbx_seq_one_letter_code
_entity_poly.pdbx_strand_id
1 'polypeptide(L)'
;MKNIKGFTLIEVIVTITLLAVLMAIVVPISLSYMDNIQEKKILNEAEAVLSQARSGAHSDRLSLEGKYLSHSGTYTETDSTLLSLYVSKANGVGVIQSLRYEDGNVTYMKYQYNHSTIVIYTKETNQCVIDNSL
;
A
#
# COMPACT_ATOMS: atom_id res chain seq x y z
N MET A 1 55.67 -30.11 -16.51
CA MET A 1 55.24 -28.76 -16.95
C MET A 1 53.74 -28.80 -17.19
N LYS A 2 52.95 -27.99 -16.48
CA LYS A 2 51.48 -28.06 -16.49
C LYS A 2 50.95 -27.05 -17.52
N ASN A 3 50.48 -27.54 -18.66
CA ASN A 3 49.88 -26.71 -19.71
C ASN A 3 48.52 -26.21 -19.24
N ILE A 4 48.44 -24.94 -18.83
CA ILE A 4 47.17 -24.25 -18.67
C ILE A 4 46.65 -23.91 -20.06
N LYS A 5 45.70 -24.71 -20.57
CA LYS A 5 44.97 -24.34 -21.79
C LYS A 5 44.10 -23.13 -21.43
N GLY A 6 44.47 -21.96 -21.96
CA GLY A 6 43.61 -20.79 -21.94
C GLY A 6 42.41 -21.00 -22.85
N PHE A 7 41.28 -20.39 -22.50
CA PHE A 7 40.13 -20.27 -23.39
C PHE A 7 40.55 -19.55 -24.67
N THR A 8 40.01 -19.97 -25.80
CA THR A 8 40.24 -19.28 -27.07
C THR A 8 39.48 -17.95 -27.08
N LEU A 9 40.04 -16.92 -27.71
CA LEU A 9 39.41 -15.59 -27.81
C LEU A 9 37.98 -15.68 -28.39
N ILE A 10 37.77 -16.62 -29.31
CA ILE A 10 36.48 -16.87 -29.94
C ILE A 10 35.43 -17.42 -28.97
N GLU A 11 35.79 -18.31 -28.05
CA GLU A 11 34.86 -18.80 -27.03
C GLU A 11 34.44 -17.68 -26.08
N VAL A 12 35.37 -16.79 -25.73
CA VAL A 12 35.06 -15.67 -24.84
C VAL A 12 34.13 -14.67 -25.53
N ILE A 13 34.38 -14.28 -26.79
CA ILE A 13 33.54 -13.27 -27.46
C ILE A 13 32.14 -13.78 -27.77
N VAL A 14 32.00 -15.06 -28.14
CA VAL A 14 30.69 -15.65 -28.43
C VAL A 14 29.84 -15.74 -27.16
N THR A 15 30.44 -16.16 -26.05
CA THR A 15 29.72 -16.29 -24.78
C THR A 15 29.26 -14.96 -24.21
N ILE A 16 30.13 -13.93 -24.19
CA ILE A 16 29.73 -12.60 -23.73
C ILE A 16 28.67 -11.97 -24.63
N THR A 17 28.74 -12.21 -25.95
CA THR A 17 27.76 -11.67 -26.90
C THR A 17 26.40 -12.34 -26.70
N LEU A 18 26.38 -13.66 -26.52
CA LEU A 18 25.15 -14.39 -26.22
C LEU A 18 24.54 -13.92 -24.89
N LEU A 19 25.35 -13.78 -23.84
CA LEU A 19 24.90 -13.25 -22.56
C LEU A 19 24.36 -11.82 -22.69
N ALA A 20 25.00 -10.97 -23.50
CA ALA A 20 24.55 -9.61 -23.73
C ALA A 20 23.16 -9.55 -24.39
N VAL A 21 22.93 -10.39 -25.41
CA VAL A 21 21.62 -10.48 -26.07
C VAL A 21 20.55 -11.01 -25.10
N LEU A 22 20.86 -12.02 -24.29
CA LEU A 22 19.94 -12.54 -23.28
C LEU A 22 19.57 -11.46 -22.24
N MET A 23 20.57 -10.74 -21.72
CA MET A 23 20.33 -9.64 -20.77
C MET A 23 19.50 -8.51 -21.37
N ALA A 24 19.73 -8.16 -22.64
CA ALA A 24 18.99 -7.11 -23.33
C ALA A 24 17.47 -7.37 -23.40
N ILE A 25 17.06 -8.64 -23.49
CA ILE A 25 15.63 -9.03 -23.53
C ILE A 25 15.04 -9.12 -22.11
N VAL A 26 15.83 -9.57 -21.12
CA VAL A 26 15.36 -9.83 -19.74
C VAL A 26 15.14 -8.53 -18.94
N VAL A 27 16.00 -7.52 -19.12
CA VAL A 27 15.91 -6.24 -18.39
C VAL A 27 14.59 -5.49 -18.59
N PRO A 28 14.07 -5.25 -19.81
CA PRO A 28 12.86 -4.44 -20.01
C PRO A 28 11.60 -5.09 -19.41
N ILE A 29 11.49 -6.41 -19.44
CA ILE A 29 10.33 -7.16 -18.94
C ILE A 29 10.21 -7.04 -17.42
N SER A 30 11.34 -6.96 -16.71
CA SER A 30 11.37 -7.00 -15.24
C SER A 30 10.96 -5.67 -14.60
N LEU A 31 11.09 -4.55 -15.31
CA LEU A 31 10.76 -3.20 -14.80
C LEU A 31 9.25 -2.89 -14.84
N SER A 32 8.55 -3.32 -15.90
CA SER A 32 7.12 -3.01 -16.08
C SER A 32 6.20 -3.64 -15.03
N TYR A 33 6.63 -4.70 -14.33
CA TYR A 33 5.84 -5.30 -13.25
C TYR A 33 6.00 -4.59 -11.90
N MET A 34 7.07 -3.81 -11.73
CA MET A 34 7.44 -3.27 -10.43
C MET A 34 6.50 -2.14 -10.00
N ASP A 35 6.03 -1.32 -10.94
CA ASP A 35 5.08 -0.23 -10.67
C ASP A 35 3.72 -0.77 -10.20
N ASN A 36 3.19 -1.78 -10.89
CA ASN A 36 1.96 -2.46 -10.51
C ASN A 36 2.05 -3.12 -9.12
N ILE A 37 3.21 -3.64 -8.74
CA ILE A 37 3.43 -4.25 -7.41
C ILE A 37 3.43 -3.17 -6.33
N GLN A 38 4.05 -2.02 -6.59
CA GLN A 38 4.08 -0.91 -5.65
C GLN A 38 2.68 -0.35 -5.40
N GLU A 39 1.91 -0.10 -6.46
CA GLU A 39 0.51 0.35 -6.33
C GLU A 39 -0.34 -0.66 -5.56
N LYS A 40 -0.23 -1.96 -5.88
CA LYS A 40 -0.93 -3.02 -5.15
C LYS A 40 -0.54 -3.10 -3.69
N LYS A 41 0.75 -2.90 -3.37
CA LYS A 41 1.23 -2.89 -1.98
C LYS A 41 0.59 -1.73 -1.21
N ILE A 42 0.57 -0.54 -1.80
CA ILE A 42 -0.01 0.66 -1.19
C ILE A 42 -1.52 0.48 -0.98
N LEU A 43 -2.23 -0.07 -1.96
CA LEU A 43 -3.65 -0.36 -1.87
C LEU A 43 -3.95 -1.41 -0.79
N ASN A 44 -3.22 -2.52 -0.76
CA ASN A 44 -3.39 -3.55 0.26
C ASN A 44 -3.17 -3.02 1.68
N GLU A 45 -2.17 -2.15 1.86
CA GLU A 45 -1.93 -1.49 3.15
C GLU A 45 -3.10 -0.58 3.53
N ALA A 46 -3.56 0.26 2.61
CA ALA A 46 -4.70 1.13 2.85
C ALA A 46 -5.98 0.33 3.16
N GLU A 47 -6.20 -0.81 2.50
CA GLU A 47 -7.31 -1.73 2.81
C GLU A 47 -7.18 -2.36 4.20
N ALA A 48 -5.97 -2.74 4.61
CA ALA A 48 -5.72 -3.24 5.96
C ALA A 48 -6.00 -2.16 7.01
N VAL A 49 -5.55 -0.92 6.78
CA VAL A 49 -5.84 0.24 7.64
C VAL A 49 -7.35 0.50 7.71
N LEU A 50 -8.04 0.47 6.57
CA LEU A 50 -9.49 0.60 6.50
C LEU A 50 -10.21 -0.50 7.29
N SER A 51 -9.73 -1.74 7.22
CA SER A 51 -10.27 -2.86 7.98
C SER A 51 -10.09 -2.66 9.49
N GLN A 52 -8.93 -2.14 9.92
CA GLN A 52 -8.71 -1.77 11.33
C GLN A 52 -9.58 -0.60 11.76
N ALA A 53 -9.80 0.40 10.91
CA ALA A 53 -10.72 1.50 11.19
C ALA A 53 -12.17 1.02 11.33
N ARG A 54 -12.64 0.15 10.41
CA ARG A 54 -13.98 -0.47 10.51
C ARG A 54 -14.12 -1.32 11.77
N SER A 55 -13.10 -2.11 12.11
CA SER A 55 -13.11 -2.97 13.30
C SER A 55 -12.98 -2.17 14.59
N GLY A 56 -12.17 -1.11 14.58
CA GLY A 56 -12.01 -0.14 15.65
C GLY A 56 -13.30 0.60 15.95
N ALA A 57 -13.96 1.11 14.91
CA ALA A 57 -15.31 1.65 15.01
C ALA A 57 -16.33 0.61 15.47
N HIS A 58 -16.06 -0.69 15.30
CA HIS A 58 -16.89 -1.76 15.85
C HIS A 58 -16.54 -2.11 17.31
N SER A 59 -15.28 -2.05 17.73
CA SER A 59 -14.79 -2.42 19.06
C SER A 59 -14.82 -1.29 20.08
N ASP A 60 -14.67 -0.03 19.64
CA ASP A 60 -14.94 1.15 20.48
C ASP A 60 -16.43 1.28 20.80
N ARG A 61 -17.32 0.52 20.12
CA ARG A 61 -18.72 0.35 20.53
C ARG A 61 -18.88 -0.46 21.83
N LEU A 62 -17.84 -1.11 22.33
CA LEU A 62 -17.88 -1.97 23.54
C LEU A 62 -17.05 -1.44 24.71
N SER A 63 -16.11 -0.50 24.49
CA SER A 63 -15.07 -0.19 25.49
C SER A 63 -15.25 1.14 26.24
N LEU A 64 -16.28 1.93 25.92
CA LEU A 64 -16.55 3.20 26.62
C LEU A 64 -17.69 3.02 27.61
N GLU A 65 -17.35 2.93 28.89
CA GLU A 65 -18.26 2.92 30.02
C GLU A 65 -19.36 4.01 29.89
N GLY A 66 -20.55 3.62 29.42
CA GLY A 66 -21.79 4.34 29.71
C GLY A 66 -22.08 5.63 28.94
N LYS A 67 -21.49 5.91 27.76
CA LYS A 67 -22.02 6.97 26.89
C LYS A 67 -22.04 6.56 25.42
N TYR A 68 -23.13 5.89 25.05
CA TYR A 68 -23.55 5.74 23.66
C TYR A 68 -23.68 7.13 23.03
N LEU A 69 -22.69 7.55 22.26
CA LEU A 69 -22.99 8.39 21.12
C LEU A 69 -23.22 7.43 19.97
N SER A 70 -24.43 6.83 19.93
CA SER A 70 -25.02 6.48 18.66
C SER A 70 -25.13 7.81 17.91
N HIS A 71 -24.07 8.20 17.23
CA HIS A 71 -24.15 9.28 16.26
C HIS A 71 -24.95 8.72 15.10
N SER A 72 -26.26 8.86 15.20
CA SER A 72 -27.11 8.97 14.02
C SER A 72 -26.54 10.13 13.20
N GLY A 73 -26.09 9.84 11.98
CA GLY A 73 -25.52 10.84 11.08
C GLY A 73 -24.00 10.78 10.93
N THR A 74 -23.46 11.81 10.29
CA THR A 74 -22.10 11.80 9.75
C THR A 74 -21.14 12.50 10.68
N TYR A 75 -20.05 11.84 11.09
CA TYR A 75 -18.98 12.44 11.89
C TYR A 75 -17.60 12.14 11.31
N THR A 76 -16.64 13.02 11.61
CA THR A 76 -15.24 12.88 11.17
C THR A 76 -14.37 12.63 12.40
N GLU A 77 -13.63 11.52 12.40
CA GLU A 77 -12.68 11.22 13.45
C GLU A 77 -11.50 12.19 13.37
N THR A 78 -11.26 12.88 14.48
CA THR A 78 -10.22 13.91 14.61
C THR A 78 -9.18 13.52 15.66
N ASP A 79 -9.42 12.44 16.43
CA ASP A 79 -8.46 11.95 17.40
C ASP A 79 -7.24 11.32 16.69
N SER A 80 -6.14 12.06 16.66
CA SER A 80 -4.88 11.62 16.04
C SER A 80 -4.28 10.39 16.71
N THR A 81 -4.60 10.12 17.98
CA THR A 81 -4.15 8.93 18.71
C THR A 81 -4.87 7.69 18.22
N LEU A 82 -6.19 7.76 18.02
CA LEU A 82 -6.97 6.65 17.48
C LEU A 82 -6.63 6.39 16.00
N LEU A 83 -6.48 7.46 15.21
CA LEU A 83 -6.11 7.34 13.80
C LEU A 83 -4.74 6.67 13.63
N SER A 84 -3.74 7.06 14.43
CA SER A 84 -2.41 6.42 14.40
C SER A 84 -2.43 4.98 14.95
N LEU A 85 -3.30 4.68 15.93
CA LEU A 85 -3.50 3.32 16.42
C LEU A 85 -4.03 2.39 15.32
N TYR A 86 -5.00 2.82 14.51
CA TYR A 86 -5.52 2.02 13.40
C TYR A 86 -4.45 1.72 12.35
N VAL A 87 -3.62 2.70 12.03
CA VAL A 87 -2.46 2.50 11.14
C VAL A 87 -1.47 1.50 11.74
N SER A 88 -1.11 1.67 13.01
CA SER A 88 -0.15 0.80 13.69
C SER A 88 -0.66 -0.65 13.77
N LYS A 89 -1.95 -0.87 14.06
CA LYS A 89 -2.58 -2.20 14.06
C LYS A 89 -2.58 -2.86 12.69
N ALA A 90 -2.63 -2.08 11.61
CA ALA A 90 -2.52 -2.56 10.24
C ALA A 90 -1.06 -2.72 9.78
N ASN A 91 -0.08 -2.40 10.63
CA ASN A 91 1.34 -2.33 10.28
C ASN A 91 1.60 -1.40 9.08
N GLY A 92 0.80 -0.34 8.96
CA GLY A 92 0.95 0.67 7.91
C GLY A 92 2.03 1.69 8.26
N VAL A 93 2.61 2.31 7.23
CA VAL A 93 3.67 3.33 7.37
C VAL A 93 3.17 4.75 7.11
N GLY A 94 2.00 4.89 6.49
CA GLY A 94 1.36 6.18 6.21
C GLY A 94 0.56 6.78 7.37
N VAL A 95 -0.26 7.79 7.06
CA VAL A 95 -1.07 8.53 8.04
C VAL A 95 -2.50 8.70 7.52
N ILE A 96 -3.51 8.48 8.36
CA ILE A 96 -4.90 8.82 8.02
C ILE A 96 -5.07 10.33 8.21
N GLN A 97 -5.36 11.05 7.12
CA GLN A 97 -5.62 12.50 7.13
C GLN A 97 -7.07 12.81 7.49
N SER A 98 -8.00 11.94 7.11
CA SER A 98 -9.42 12.12 7.38
C SER A 98 -10.12 10.77 7.38
N LEU A 99 -10.99 10.56 8.35
CA LEU A 99 -11.79 9.34 8.46
C LEU A 99 -13.21 9.74 8.85
N ARG A 100 -14.18 9.36 8.02
CA ARG A 100 -15.58 9.74 8.19
C ARG A 100 -16.43 8.50 8.39
N TYR A 101 -17.36 8.61 9.31
CA TYR A 101 -18.31 7.58 9.67
C TYR A 101 -19.73 8.09 9.46
N GLU A 102 -20.62 7.18 9.06
CA GLU A 102 -22.07 7.38 9.00
C GLU A 102 -22.71 6.13 9.60
N ASP A 103 -23.53 6.32 10.64
CA ASP A 103 -24.20 5.23 11.36
C ASP A 103 -23.24 4.12 11.83
N GLY A 104 -22.02 4.52 12.19
CA GLY A 104 -20.96 3.63 12.67
C GLY A 104 -20.25 2.82 11.56
N ASN A 105 -20.48 3.13 10.28
CA ASN A 105 -19.75 2.55 9.15
C ASN A 105 -18.81 3.59 8.53
N VAL A 106 -17.61 3.19 8.15
CA VAL A 106 -16.67 4.08 7.44
C VAL A 106 -17.27 4.45 6.08
N THR A 107 -17.49 5.74 5.84
CA THR A 107 -17.97 6.29 4.56
C THR A 107 -16.89 6.88 3.71
N TYR A 108 -15.85 7.42 4.34
CA TYR A 108 -14.75 8.07 3.65
C TYR A 108 -13.46 7.89 4.45
N MET A 109 -12.36 7.59 3.77
CA MET A 109 -11.03 7.59 4.37
C MET A 109 -10.05 8.20 3.39
N LYS A 110 -9.22 9.13 3.87
CA LYS A 110 -8.09 9.70 3.15
C LYS A 110 -6.82 9.26 3.87
N TYR A 111 -6.05 8.39 3.22
CA TYR A 111 -4.82 7.81 3.75
C TYR A 111 -3.63 8.29 2.94
N GLN A 112 -2.68 8.94 3.60
CA GLN A 112 -1.44 9.39 2.98
C GLN A 112 -0.36 8.34 3.20
N TYR A 113 0.01 7.60 2.16
CA TYR A 113 1.08 6.61 2.25
C TYR A 113 2.46 7.27 2.32
N ASN A 114 2.68 8.29 1.48
CA ASN A 114 3.92 9.09 1.40
C ASN A 114 3.58 10.56 1.06
N HIS A 115 4.58 11.44 0.98
CA HIS A 115 4.37 12.84 0.57
C HIS A 115 3.65 13.01 -0.78
N SER A 116 3.82 12.06 -1.71
CA SER A 116 3.28 12.15 -3.07
C SER A 116 2.16 11.16 -3.38
N THR A 117 1.72 10.32 -2.41
CA THR A 117 0.75 9.26 -2.70
C THR A 117 -0.33 9.25 -1.64
N ILE A 118 -1.57 9.48 -2.09
CA ILE A 118 -2.76 9.49 -1.25
C ILE A 118 -3.68 8.39 -1.77
N VAL A 119 -4.27 7.62 -0.86
CA VAL A 119 -5.31 6.64 -1.15
C VAL A 119 -6.62 7.16 -0.56
N ILE A 120 -7.66 7.14 -1.38
CA ILE A 120 -9.01 7.54 -0.99
C ILE A 120 -9.92 6.33 -1.05
N TYR A 121 -10.68 6.14 0.03
CA TYR A 121 -11.81 5.21 0.06
C TYR A 121 -13.10 6.01 0.16
N THR A 122 -14.10 5.61 -0.61
CA THR A 122 -15.46 6.15 -0.56
C THR A 122 -16.47 5.00 -0.53
N LYS A 123 -17.51 5.09 0.30
CA LYS A 123 -18.59 4.09 0.39
C LYS A 123 -19.31 3.85 -0.93
N GLU A 124 -19.42 4.88 -1.79
CA GLU A 124 -20.09 4.77 -3.09
C GLU A 124 -19.39 3.79 -4.03
N THR A 125 -18.05 3.83 -4.08
CA THR A 125 -17.25 2.91 -4.90
C THR A 125 -16.90 1.63 -4.16
N ASN A 126 -16.95 1.65 -2.82
CA ASN A 126 -16.52 0.59 -1.92
C ASN A 126 -15.11 0.07 -2.25
N GLN A 127 -14.23 0.96 -2.73
CA GLN A 127 -12.88 0.64 -3.17
C GLN A 127 -11.90 1.71 -2.70
N CYS A 128 -10.68 1.27 -2.37
CA CYS A 128 -9.54 2.14 -2.19
C CYS A 128 -8.95 2.48 -3.56
N VAL A 129 -8.78 3.77 -3.85
CA VAL A 129 -8.21 4.25 -5.12
C VAL A 129 -7.06 5.20 -4.81
N ILE A 130 -5.94 5.05 -5.51
CA ILE A 130 -4.83 6.00 -5.42
C ILE A 130 -5.25 7.30 -6.12
N ASP A 131 -5.21 8.41 -5.39
CA ASP A 131 -5.40 9.74 -5.95
C ASP A 131 -4.07 10.21 -6.55
N ASN A 132 -4.01 10.22 -7.89
CA ASN A 132 -2.87 10.68 -8.67
C ASN A 132 -2.94 12.19 -8.99
N SER A 133 -3.82 12.97 -8.36
CA SER A 133 -4.09 14.38 -8.70
C SER A 133 -3.12 15.38 -8.04
N LEU A 134 -1.85 15.00 -7.83
CA LEU A 134 -0.81 15.90 -7.28
C LEU A 134 -0.05 16.66 -8.38
#